data_AF-A0A1W6YH59-F1
#
_entry.id   AF-A0A1W6YH59-F1
#
_cell.length_a   1.000
_cell.length_b   1.000
_cell.length_c   1.000
_cell.angle_alpha   90.00
_cell.angle_beta   90.00
_cell.angle_gamma   90.00
#
_symmetry.space_group_name_H-M   'P 1'
#
loop_
_entity.id
_entity.type
_entity.pdbx_description
1 polymer ?
#
loop_
_entity_poly.entity_id
_entity_poly.type
_entity_poly.pdbx_seq_one_letter_code
_entity_poly.pdbx_strand_id
1 'polypeptide(L)'
;MVPAWPRRSATPCSTTKRGCAKMLSEQRAAWPTPRHESPLTGIGHLLAEHGSPNGEFEVNGRPLVGFCIFRASPDEPALHAGVGSVIGISLPLQPNTYTQGADIRAIWLGPDEWMLASAVWSARDMESRLRHALGPGHYSVVDVTSGYTSVTLSGRKAPLVLARGCPLDLSARAFPMGECAQSVCFKAPVIVCAGGSGIYELIIRRSFAEYLMLMLLDAYKPIQQANLRY
;
A
#
# COMPACT_ATOMS: atom_id res chain seq x y z
N MET A 1 -2.75 70.28 -11.57
CA MET A 1 -2.12 69.92 -12.86
C MET A 1 -0.80 69.24 -12.53
N VAL A 2 -0.72 67.90 -12.64
CA VAL A 2 0.48 67.12 -12.26
C VAL A 2 1.23 66.75 -13.54
N PRO A 3 2.55 66.96 -13.66
CA PRO A 3 3.27 66.61 -14.88
C PRO A 3 3.47 65.09 -14.97
N ALA A 4 3.07 64.51 -16.11
CA ALA A 4 3.29 63.10 -16.41
C ALA A 4 4.73 62.86 -16.86
N TRP A 5 5.47 62.03 -16.14
CA TRP A 5 6.77 61.51 -16.57
C TRP A 5 6.59 60.39 -17.59
N PRO A 6 7.27 60.41 -18.75
CA PRO A 6 7.22 59.29 -19.68
C PRO A 6 8.05 58.12 -19.11
N ARG A 7 7.40 57.01 -18.75
CA ARG A 7 8.11 55.75 -18.48
C ARG A 7 8.68 55.22 -19.79
N ARG A 8 9.98 55.44 -20.03
CA ARG A 8 10.72 54.62 -21.01
C ARG A 8 10.87 53.23 -20.40
N SER A 9 10.19 52.23 -20.94
CA SER A 9 10.46 50.83 -20.61
C SER A 9 11.91 50.51 -20.97
N ALA A 10 12.61 49.78 -20.10
CA ALA A 10 13.96 49.31 -20.38
C ALA A 10 13.96 48.47 -21.68
N THR A 11 14.88 48.78 -22.60
CA THR A 11 15.12 47.98 -23.79
C THR A 11 15.53 46.57 -23.35
N PRO A 12 14.87 45.49 -23.79
CA PRO A 12 15.27 44.14 -23.41
C PRO A 12 16.68 43.84 -23.93
N CYS A 13 17.65 43.75 -23.04
CA CYS A 13 19.01 43.32 -23.37
C CYS A 13 19.09 41.80 -23.20
N SER A 14 18.89 41.05 -24.29
CA SER A 14 19.18 39.62 -24.33
C SER A 14 20.49 39.42 -25.07
N THR A 15 21.53 39.02 -24.35
CA THR A 15 22.83 38.64 -24.93
C THR A 15 22.84 37.21 -25.49
N THR A 16 21.77 36.45 -25.28
CA THR A 16 21.61 35.11 -25.87
C THR A 16 21.31 35.24 -27.37
N LYS A 17 22.23 34.75 -28.23
CA LYS A 17 21.95 34.61 -29.66
C LYS A 17 20.66 33.81 -29.83
N ARG A 18 19.67 34.38 -30.53
CA ARG A 18 18.52 33.62 -31.05
C ARG A 18 19.00 32.67 -32.15
N GLY A 19 19.68 31.59 -31.75
CA GLY A 19 19.74 30.38 -32.55
C GLY A 19 18.43 29.63 -32.35
N CYS A 20 17.90 29.01 -33.41
CA CYS A 20 16.90 27.97 -33.21
C CYS A 20 17.47 27.00 -32.17
N ALA A 21 16.77 26.83 -31.05
CA ALA A 21 16.98 25.63 -30.26
C ALA A 21 16.84 24.48 -31.25
N LYS A 22 17.93 23.78 -31.55
CA LYS A 22 17.84 22.46 -32.17
C LYS A 22 17.16 21.61 -31.11
N MET A 23 15.83 21.64 -31.07
CA MET A 23 15.06 20.53 -30.53
C MET A 23 15.65 19.29 -31.17
N LEU A 24 16.00 18.29 -30.37
CA LEU A 24 16.22 16.94 -30.88
C LEU A 24 15.05 16.67 -31.83
N SER A 25 15.34 16.62 -33.13
CA SER A 25 14.38 16.15 -34.12
C SER A 25 13.84 14.84 -33.57
N GLU A 26 12.52 14.77 -33.42
CA GLU A 26 11.77 13.76 -32.67
C GLU A 26 12.17 12.32 -33.05
N GLN A 27 13.27 11.83 -32.47
CA GLN A 27 13.36 10.44 -32.10
C GLN A 27 12.64 10.33 -30.77
N ARG A 28 11.30 10.31 -30.83
CA ARG A 28 10.50 9.65 -29.80
C ARG A 28 10.91 8.18 -29.84
N ALA A 29 12.03 7.84 -29.21
CA ALA A 29 12.27 6.48 -28.79
C ALA A 29 11.01 6.10 -28.02
N ALA A 30 10.28 5.10 -28.52
CA ALA A 30 9.15 4.56 -27.79
C ALA A 30 9.73 4.13 -26.44
N TRP A 31 9.32 4.82 -25.38
CA TRP A 31 9.72 4.43 -24.04
C TRP A 31 9.26 2.98 -23.87
N PRO A 32 10.13 2.07 -23.44
CA PRO A 32 9.72 0.71 -23.20
C PRO A 32 8.54 0.73 -22.23
N THR A 33 7.61 -0.20 -22.41
CA THR A 33 6.45 -0.33 -21.53
C THR A 33 6.93 -0.31 -20.07
N PRO A 34 6.35 0.55 -19.20
CA PRO A 34 6.77 0.66 -17.81
C PRO A 34 6.81 -0.73 -17.17
N ARG A 35 7.98 -1.13 -16.66
CA ARG A 35 8.11 -2.39 -15.94
C ARG A 35 7.51 -2.20 -14.54
N HIS A 36 6.47 -2.96 -14.23
CA HIS A 36 5.95 -3.04 -12.88
C HIS A 36 6.81 -4.04 -12.10
N GLU A 37 7.69 -3.51 -11.25
CA GLU A 37 8.54 -4.31 -10.38
C GLU A 37 8.11 -4.16 -8.91
N SER A 38 8.19 -5.26 -8.17
CA SER A 38 8.00 -5.23 -6.72
C SER A 38 9.10 -4.39 -6.07
N PRO A 39 8.79 -3.61 -5.00
CA PRO A 39 9.85 -2.94 -4.24
C PRO A 39 10.78 -3.93 -3.51
N LEU A 40 10.42 -5.21 -3.47
CA LEU A 40 11.21 -6.26 -2.81
C LEU A 40 12.14 -7.01 -3.79
N THR A 41 12.11 -6.67 -5.08
CA THR A 41 12.93 -7.35 -6.12
C THR A 41 14.42 -7.34 -5.75
N GLY A 42 14.94 -6.24 -5.20
CA GLY A 42 16.36 -6.12 -4.82
C GLY A 42 16.79 -7.04 -3.66
N ILE A 43 15.85 -7.42 -2.79
CA ILE A 43 16.13 -8.22 -1.58
C ILE A 43 15.46 -9.60 -1.61
N GLY A 44 14.93 -10.04 -2.75
CA GLY A 44 14.23 -11.32 -2.87
C GLY A 44 15.08 -12.52 -2.45
N HIS A 45 16.39 -12.48 -2.72
CA HIS A 45 17.34 -13.51 -2.28
C HIS A 45 17.46 -13.59 -0.75
N LEU A 46 17.52 -12.45 -0.05
CA LEU A 46 17.57 -12.41 1.42
C LEU A 46 16.30 -12.98 2.05
N LEU A 47 15.13 -12.67 1.47
CA LEU A 47 13.84 -13.21 1.91
C LEU A 47 13.78 -14.73 1.72
N ALA A 48 14.32 -15.24 0.62
CA ALA A 48 14.40 -16.68 0.36
C ALA A 48 15.40 -17.40 1.29
N GLU A 49 16.56 -16.80 1.56
CA GLU A 49 17.60 -17.36 2.44
C GLU A 49 17.13 -17.45 3.91
N HIS A 50 16.36 -16.46 4.37
CA HIS A 50 15.86 -16.43 5.75
C HIS A 50 14.52 -17.15 5.93
N GLY A 51 13.92 -17.65 4.85
CA GLY A 51 12.84 -18.63 4.93
C GLY A 51 13.36 -19.87 5.67
N SER A 52 12.95 -20.04 6.92
CA SER A 52 13.44 -21.15 7.75
C SER A 52 13.06 -22.49 7.10
N PRO A 53 13.97 -23.49 7.04
CA PRO A 53 13.64 -24.83 6.55
C PRO A 53 12.52 -25.51 7.34
N ASN A 54 12.18 -24.99 8.53
CA ASN A 54 11.11 -25.51 9.39
C ASN A 54 9.84 -24.63 9.41
N GLY A 55 9.76 -23.58 8.59
CA GLY A 55 8.59 -22.69 8.50
C GLY A 55 8.27 -21.89 9.77
N GLU A 56 9.26 -21.68 10.65
CA GLU A 56 9.03 -20.97 11.92
C GLU A 56 8.74 -19.46 11.74
N PHE A 57 9.33 -18.87 10.70
CA PHE A 57 9.12 -17.50 10.26
C PHE A 57 9.39 -17.43 8.76
N GLU A 58 8.42 -16.94 8.01
CA GLU A 58 8.48 -16.78 6.56
C GLU A 58 7.92 -15.42 6.17
N VAL A 59 8.51 -14.86 5.11
CA VAL A 59 8.11 -13.58 4.53
C VAL A 59 7.79 -13.83 3.07
N ASN A 60 6.52 -13.75 2.71
CA ASN A 60 6.03 -13.98 1.37
C ASN A 60 5.55 -12.66 0.76
N GLY A 61 6.27 -12.14 -0.23
CA GLY A 61 5.81 -10.98 -0.99
C GLY A 61 4.54 -11.29 -1.77
N ARG A 62 3.56 -10.37 -1.74
CA ARG A 62 2.37 -10.44 -2.61
C ARG A 62 2.51 -9.40 -3.72
N PRO A 63 3.24 -9.72 -4.81
CA PRO A 63 3.44 -8.76 -5.89
C PRO A 63 2.10 -8.47 -6.59
N LEU A 64 1.97 -7.25 -7.11
CA LEU A 64 0.90 -6.84 -8.04
C LEU A 64 -0.53 -6.83 -7.45
N VAL A 65 -0.69 -6.69 -6.13
CA VAL A 65 -1.99 -6.38 -5.53
C VAL A 65 -2.42 -4.97 -5.93
N GLY A 66 -3.62 -4.84 -6.50
CA GLY A 66 -4.27 -3.55 -6.76
C GLY A 66 -4.88 -2.98 -5.48
N PHE A 67 -4.65 -1.69 -5.22
CA PHE A 67 -5.19 -0.99 -4.06
C PHE A 67 -6.02 0.23 -4.46
N CYS A 68 -7.24 0.31 -3.95
CA CYS A 68 -8.07 1.51 -4.03
C CYS A 68 -8.42 2.00 -2.63
N ILE A 69 -8.34 3.32 -2.39
CA ILE A 69 -9.00 3.93 -1.24
C ILE A 69 -10.42 4.26 -1.66
N PHE A 70 -11.37 3.74 -0.90
CA PHE A 70 -12.79 4.04 -1.03
C PHE A 70 -13.24 4.88 0.16
N ARG A 71 -13.94 5.98 -0.11
CA ARG A 71 -14.52 6.84 0.92
C ARG A 71 -15.98 7.12 0.65
N ALA A 72 -16.80 7.02 1.68
CA ALA A 72 -18.21 7.33 1.63
C ALA A 72 -18.77 7.55 3.04
N SER A 73 -19.88 8.26 3.15
CA SER A 73 -20.54 8.47 4.44
C SER A 73 -20.98 7.13 5.06
N PRO A 74 -20.75 6.90 6.38
CA PRO A 74 -21.23 5.70 7.06
C PRO A 74 -22.76 5.57 7.05
N ASP A 75 -23.47 6.69 6.89
CA ASP A 75 -24.93 6.79 6.94
C ASP A 75 -25.61 6.52 5.58
N GLU A 76 -24.89 5.98 4.60
CA GLU A 76 -25.40 5.64 3.27
C GLU A 76 -25.41 4.11 3.00
N PRO A 77 -26.34 3.35 3.62
CA PRO A 77 -26.36 1.89 3.51
C PRO A 77 -26.57 1.39 2.07
N ALA A 78 -27.29 2.14 1.24
CA ALA A 78 -27.50 1.81 -0.16
C ALA A 78 -26.17 1.84 -0.96
N LEU A 79 -25.30 2.78 -0.64
CA LEU A 79 -24.01 2.93 -1.30
C LEU A 79 -23.04 1.84 -0.84
N HIS A 80 -23.04 1.49 0.45
CA HIS A 80 -22.30 0.33 0.97
C HIS A 80 -22.76 -1.00 0.34
N ALA A 81 -24.08 -1.18 0.17
CA ALA A 81 -24.63 -2.34 -0.51
C ALA A 81 -24.25 -2.36 -2.00
N GLY A 82 -24.24 -1.21 -2.66
CA GLY A 82 -23.78 -1.05 -4.04
C GLY A 82 -22.33 -1.49 -4.21
N VAL A 83 -21.43 -1.02 -3.33
CA VAL A 83 -20.03 -1.48 -3.29
C VAL A 83 -19.96 -2.98 -3.11
N GLY A 84 -20.68 -3.51 -2.12
CA GLY A 84 -20.66 -4.93 -1.81
C GLY A 84 -21.15 -5.82 -2.96
N SER A 85 -22.12 -5.34 -3.75
CA SER A 85 -22.58 -6.03 -4.96
C SER A 85 -21.51 -6.11 -6.05
N VAL A 86 -20.62 -5.12 -6.12
CA VAL A 86 -19.51 -5.10 -7.09
C VAL A 86 -18.39 -6.00 -6.62
N ILE A 87 -17.90 -5.83 -5.39
CA ILE A 87 -16.71 -6.53 -4.89
C ILE A 87 -17.01 -7.93 -4.34
N GLY A 88 -18.29 -8.29 -4.21
CA GLY A 88 -18.74 -9.60 -3.73
C GLY A 88 -18.63 -9.81 -2.22
N ILE A 89 -18.30 -8.75 -1.45
CA ILE A 89 -18.16 -8.77 0.01
C ILE A 89 -18.72 -7.48 0.61
N SER A 90 -19.29 -7.56 1.82
CA SER A 90 -19.73 -6.37 2.55
C SER A 90 -18.55 -5.53 3.03
N LEU A 91 -18.68 -4.20 3.04
CA LEU A 91 -17.70 -3.34 3.72
C LEU A 91 -17.77 -3.56 5.25
N PRO A 92 -16.61 -3.66 5.94
CA PRO A 92 -16.60 -3.74 7.40
C PRO A 92 -17.07 -2.41 8.00
N LEU A 93 -18.06 -2.43 8.89
CA LEU A 93 -18.54 -1.23 9.59
C LEU A 93 -18.02 -1.15 11.03
N GLN A 94 -17.55 -2.27 11.58
CA GLN A 94 -16.92 -2.29 12.90
C GLN A 94 -15.48 -1.75 12.77
N PRO A 95 -15.05 -0.81 13.63
CA PRO A 95 -13.67 -0.32 13.63
C PRO A 95 -12.66 -1.45 13.74
N ASN A 96 -11.52 -1.28 13.06
CA ASN A 96 -10.39 -2.22 13.11
C ASN A 96 -10.74 -3.65 12.65
N THR A 97 -11.67 -3.80 11.69
CA THR A 97 -12.00 -5.09 11.09
C THR A 97 -11.84 -5.07 9.57
N TYR A 98 -11.66 -6.24 8.98
CA TYR A 98 -11.64 -6.40 7.53
C TYR A 98 -12.58 -7.53 7.11
N THR A 99 -13.08 -7.46 5.88
CA THR A 99 -13.83 -8.54 5.22
C THR A 99 -13.00 -9.09 4.07
N GLN A 100 -13.01 -10.41 3.90
CA GLN A 100 -12.21 -11.12 2.90
C GLN A 100 -13.13 -11.98 2.03
N GLY A 101 -13.05 -11.78 0.72
CA GLY A 101 -13.60 -12.68 -0.29
C GLY A 101 -12.52 -13.63 -0.83
N ALA A 102 -12.75 -14.26 -1.98
CA ALA A 102 -11.71 -15.09 -2.61
C ALA A 102 -10.49 -14.25 -3.04
N ASP A 103 -10.75 -13.16 -3.77
CA ASP A 103 -9.68 -12.38 -4.42
C ASP A 103 -9.60 -10.92 -3.98
N ILE A 104 -10.60 -10.44 -3.23
CA ILE A 104 -10.74 -9.05 -2.79
C ILE A 104 -10.85 -9.01 -1.27
N ARG A 105 -10.24 -7.98 -0.68
CA ARG A 105 -10.40 -7.63 0.74
C ARG A 105 -10.86 -6.18 0.86
N ALA A 106 -11.77 -5.91 1.79
CA ALA A 106 -12.08 -4.57 2.23
C ALA A 106 -11.57 -4.39 3.67
N ILE A 107 -10.71 -3.41 3.88
CA ILE A 107 -9.99 -3.16 5.13
C ILE A 107 -10.49 -1.83 5.69
N TRP A 108 -10.97 -1.83 6.93
CA TRP A 108 -11.39 -0.61 7.60
C TRP A 108 -10.18 0.28 7.91
N LEU A 109 -10.25 1.56 7.53
CA LEU A 109 -9.24 2.58 7.86
C LEU A 109 -9.80 3.70 8.73
N GLY A 110 -11.09 3.98 8.61
CA GLY A 110 -11.79 5.03 9.34
C GLY A 110 -13.31 4.90 9.20
N PRO A 111 -14.08 5.73 9.92
CA PRO A 111 -15.55 5.69 9.87
C PRO A 111 -16.15 5.84 8.46
N ASP A 112 -15.46 6.56 7.58
CA ASP A 112 -15.86 6.87 6.21
C ASP A 112 -14.79 6.44 5.18
N GLU A 113 -13.87 5.55 5.56
CA GLU A 113 -12.69 5.21 4.74
C GLU A 113 -12.31 3.72 4.81
N TRP A 114 -12.14 3.13 3.64
CA TRP A 114 -11.74 1.73 3.46
C TRP A 114 -10.62 1.60 2.42
N MET A 115 -9.74 0.63 2.61
CA MET A 115 -8.83 0.16 1.57
C MET A 115 -9.37 -1.11 0.95
N LEU A 116 -9.58 -1.08 -0.35
CA LEU A 116 -9.91 -2.24 -1.17
C LEU A 116 -8.63 -2.79 -1.76
N ALA A 117 -8.33 -4.06 -1.49
CA ALA A 117 -7.16 -4.77 -2.00
C ALA A 117 -7.60 -5.94 -2.87
N SER A 118 -7.04 -6.07 -4.08
CA SER A 118 -7.43 -7.08 -5.05
C SER A 118 -6.23 -7.74 -5.70
N ALA A 119 -6.25 -9.08 -5.77
CA ALA A 119 -5.24 -9.85 -6.49
C ALA A 119 -5.59 -10.11 -7.97
N VAL A 120 -6.86 -9.89 -8.37
CA VAL A 120 -7.37 -10.26 -9.71
C VAL A 120 -7.72 -9.06 -10.59
N TRP A 121 -8.20 -7.97 -9.99
CA TRP A 121 -8.49 -6.72 -10.68
C TRP A 121 -7.35 -5.74 -10.49
N SER A 122 -6.96 -5.07 -11.58
CA SER A 122 -6.20 -3.84 -11.48
C SER A 122 -7.04 -2.78 -10.73
N ALA A 123 -6.38 -1.85 -10.05
CA ALA A 123 -7.10 -0.76 -9.39
C ALA A 123 -7.92 0.09 -10.36
N ARG A 124 -7.46 0.25 -11.61
CA ARG A 124 -8.23 0.90 -12.68
C ARG A 124 -9.53 0.15 -12.98
N ASP A 125 -9.49 -1.17 -13.09
CA ASP A 125 -10.68 -1.97 -13.36
C ASP A 125 -11.64 -1.92 -12.17
N MET A 126 -11.12 -2.01 -10.95
CA MET A 126 -11.92 -1.88 -9.73
C MET A 126 -12.58 -0.51 -9.65
N GLU A 127 -11.83 0.57 -9.88
CA GLU A 127 -12.35 1.94 -9.91
C GLU A 127 -13.46 2.09 -10.96
N SER A 128 -13.23 1.59 -12.17
CA SER A 128 -14.21 1.67 -13.25
C SER A 128 -15.51 0.92 -12.90
N ARG A 129 -15.41 -0.29 -12.35
CA ARG A 129 -16.57 -1.10 -11.94
C ARG A 129 -17.36 -0.42 -10.83
N LEU A 130 -16.68 0.11 -9.82
CA LEU A 130 -17.31 0.82 -8.70
C LEU A 130 -18.02 2.09 -9.18
N ARG A 131 -17.35 2.92 -9.98
CA ARG A 131 -17.96 4.14 -10.53
C ARG A 131 -19.17 3.85 -11.41
N HIS A 132 -19.09 2.78 -12.22
CA HIS A 132 -20.20 2.38 -13.08
C HIS A 132 -21.41 1.92 -12.27
N ALA A 133 -21.21 1.09 -11.25
CA ALA A 133 -22.30 0.54 -10.45
C ALA A 133 -22.93 1.57 -9.49
N LEU A 134 -22.12 2.45 -8.91
CA LEU A 134 -22.59 3.46 -7.94
C LEU A 134 -23.18 4.69 -8.61
N GLY A 135 -22.81 4.97 -9.86
CA GLY A 135 -23.27 6.16 -10.58
C GLY A 135 -22.78 7.47 -9.92
N PRO A 136 -23.45 8.61 -10.17
CA PRO A 136 -23.14 9.86 -9.50
C PRO A 136 -23.57 9.82 -8.02
N GLY A 137 -22.73 10.29 -7.12
CA GLY A 137 -23.00 10.32 -5.69
C GLY A 137 -21.88 10.95 -4.88
N HIS A 138 -22.02 10.99 -3.55
CA HIS A 138 -21.01 11.54 -2.64
C HIS A 138 -20.07 10.43 -2.13
N TYR A 139 -19.16 10.01 -3.00
CA TYR A 139 -18.11 9.05 -2.66
C TYR A 139 -16.82 9.36 -3.41
N SER A 140 -15.73 8.76 -2.95
CA SER A 140 -14.44 8.79 -3.63
C SER A 140 -13.90 7.37 -3.78
N VAL A 141 -13.32 7.09 -4.94
CA VAL A 141 -12.56 5.86 -5.20
C VAL A 141 -11.29 6.27 -5.93
N VAL A 142 -10.14 5.91 -5.37
CA VAL A 142 -8.83 6.37 -5.86
C VAL A 142 -7.85 5.21 -5.90
N ASP A 143 -7.25 4.97 -7.06
CA ASP A 143 -6.11 4.07 -7.22
C ASP A 143 -4.90 4.57 -6.41
N VAL A 144 -4.46 3.76 -5.45
CA VAL A 144 -3.25 3.98 -4.64
C VAL A 144 -2.24 2.84 -4.77
N THR A 145 -2.39 1.99 -5.80
CA THR A 145 -1.57 0.80 -6.04
C THR A 145 -0.08 1.12 -6.09
N SER A 146 0.28 2.25 -6.70
CA SER A 146 1.67 2.73 -6.82
C SER A 146 2.30 3.13 -5.47
N GLY A 147 1.49 3.42 -4.45
CA GLY A 147 1.94 3.88 -3.14
C GLY A 147 2.19 2.76 -2.13
N TYR A 148 1.63 1.57 -2.36
CA TYR A 148 1.65 0.45 -1.42
C TYR A 148 2.24 -0.83 -2.01
N THR A 149 2.56 -1.76 -1.11
CA THR A 149 2.87 -3.17 -1.39
C THR A 149 2.33 -4.00 -0.23
N SER A 150 2.10 -5.29 -0.47
CA SER A 150 1.72 -6.23 0.59
C SER A 150 2.74 -7.35 0.76
N VAL A 151 2.95 -7.78 1.99
CA VAL A 151 3.69 -8.98 2.36
C VAL A 151 2.90 -9.78 3.38
N THR A 152 2.98 -11.10 3.29
CA THR A 152 2.45 -12.02 4.29
C THR A 152 3.59 -12.53 5.14
N LEU A 153 3.46 -12.34 6.45
CA LEU A 153 4.29 -12.99 7.45
C LEU A 153 3.57 -14.23 7.96
N SER A 154 4.27 -15.35 7.99
CA SER A 154 3.75 -16.62 8.50
C SER A 154 4.74 -17.29 9.46
N GLY A 155 4.21 -18.16 10.32
CA GLY A 155 5.00 -19.01 11.21
C GLY A 155 4.88 -18.65 12.68
N ARG A 156 5.16 -19.64 13.54
CA ARG A 156 4.97 -19.54 15.00
C ARG A 156 5.78 -18.41 15.66
N LYS A 157 6.86 -17.94 15.03
CA LYS A 157 7.71 -16.85 15.51
C LYS A 157 7.33 -15.48 14.95
N ALA A 158 6.43 -15.39 13.98
CA ALA A 158 5.98 -14.12 13.41
C ALA A 158 5.48 -13.10 14.48
N PRO A 159 4.68 -13.50 15.49
CA PRO A 159 4.26 -12.58 16.54
C PRO A 159 5.44 -12.04 17.36
N LEU A 160 6.43 -12.89 17.67
CA LEU A 160 7.62 -12.50 18.44
C LEU A 160 8.51 -11.53 17.66
N VAL A 161 8.67 -11.75 16.35
CA VAL A 161 9.42 -10.84 15.47
C VAL A 161 8.74 -9.48 15.41
N LEU A 162 7.42 -9.45 15.18
CA LEU A 162 6.65 -8.20 15.10
C LEU A 162 6.65 -7.44 16.43
N ALA A 163 6.56 -8.13 17.57
CA ALA A 163 6.57 -7.51 18.90
C ALA A 163 7.88 -6.75 19.21
N ARG A 164 8.97 -6.99 18.49
CA ARG A 164 10.23 -6.23 18.64
C ARG A 164 10.17 -4.83 18.04
N GLY A 165 9.23 -4.57 17.13
CA GLY A 165 9.17 -3.31 16.38
C GLY A 165 7.79 -2.69 16.26
N CYS A 166 6.72 -3.43 16.54
CA CYS A 166 5.34 -2.97 16.49
C CYS A 166 4.77 -2.85 17.92
N PRO A 167 4.13 -1.72 18.28
CA PRO A 167 3.54 -1.53 19.60
C PRO A 167 2.20 -2.24 19.80
N LEU A 168 1.60 -2.81 18.73
CA LEU A 168 0.35 -3.56 18.85
C LEU A 168 0.58 -4.89 19.57
N ASP A 169 -0.36 -5.26 20.44
CA ASP A 169 -0.45 -6.63 20.95
C ASP A 169 -1.00 -7.53 19.84
N LEU A 170 -0.12 -8.23 19.14
CA LEU A 170 -0.46 -9.13 18.05
C LEU A 170 -0.70 -10.57 18.52
N SER A 171 -0.88 -10.81 19.82
CA SER A 171 -1.24 -12.14 20.32
C SER A 171 -2.59 -12.57 19.75
N ALA A 172 -2.79 -13.87 19.54
CA ALA A 172 -4.04 -14.41 18.99
C ALA A 172 -5.29 -14.06 19.84
N ARG A 173 -5.10 -13.72 21.11
CA ARG A 173 -6.16 -13.28 22.02
C ARG A 173 -6.55 -11.80 21.80
N ALA A 174 -5.57 -10.93 21.59
CA ALA A 174 -5.78 -9.50 21.45
C ALA A 174 -6.02 -9.06 20.01
N PHE A 175 -5.55 -9.83 19.02
CA PHE A 175 -5.65 -9.53 17.60
C PHE A 175 -6.07 -10.77 16.79
N PRO A 176 -7.32 -11.25 16.98
CA PRO A 176 -7.85 -12.42 16.30
C PRO A 176 -8.01 -12.23 14.78
N MET A 177 -8.22 -13.34 14.07
CA MET A 177 -8.50 -13.32 12.62
C MET A 177 -9.71 -12.42 12.31
N GLY A 178 -9.60 -11.63 11.24
CA GLY A 178 -10.63 -10.66 10.84
C GLY A 178 -10.38 -9.25 11.37
N GLU A 179 -9.42 -9.07 12.28
CA GLU A 179 -9.00 -7.74 12.74
C GLU A 179 -7.91 -7.14 11.86
N CYS A 180 -7.96 -5.82 11.74
CA CYS A 180 -6.90 -5.03 11.13
C CYS A 180 -6.64 -3.77 11.93
N ALA A 181 -5.41 -3.26 11.90
CA ALA A 181 -5.08 -2.00 12.56
C ALA A 181 -4.00 -1.24 11.80
N GLN A 182 -4.09 0.08 11.83
CA GLN A 182 -3.01 0.97 11.44
C GLN A 182 -2.05 1.14 12.60
N SER A 183 -0.76 1.03 12.34
CA SER A 183 0.28 1.17 13.36
C SER A 183 1.61 1.59 12.73
N VAL A 184 2.66 1.54 13.54
CA VAL A 184 4.05 1.67 13.12
C VAL A 184 4.80 0.37 13.45
N CYS A 185 5.66 -0.09 12.56
CA CYS A 185 6.57 -1.19 12.81
C CYS A 185 7.98 -0.75 12.44
N PHE A 186 8.92 -0.76 13.40
CA PHE A 186 10.26 -0.18 13.23
C PHE A 186 10.20 1.25 12.66
N LYS A 187 9.27 2.08 13.16
CA LYS A 187 9.02 3.46 12.70
C LYS A 187 8.47 3.60 11.27
N ALA A 188 8.25 2.51 10.54
CA ALA A 188 7.56 2.53 9.26
C ALA A 188 6.03 2.40 9.48
N PRO A 189 5.19 3.26 8.86
CA PRO A 189 3.74 3.09 8.90
C PRO A 189 3.31 1.78 8.23
N VAL A 190 2.43 1.04 8.89
CA VAL A 190 1.92 -0.26 8.42
C VAL A 190 0.42 -0.38 8.70
N ILE A 191 -0.28 -1.05 7.79
CA ILE A 191 -1.60 -1.64 8.08
C ILE A 191 -1.36 -3.13 8.28
N VAL A 192 -1.75 -3.66 9.44
CA VAL A 192 -1.63 -5.07 9.80
C VAL A 192 -3.01 -5.71 9.70
N CYS A 193 -3.15 -6.83 8.99
CA CYS A 193 -4.37 -7.65 8.98
C CYS A 193 -4.06 -9.03 9.54
N ALA A 194 -4.81 -9.47 10.56
CA ALA A 194 -4.66 -10.78 11.16
C ALA A 194 -5.25 -11.88 10.26
N GLY A 195 -4.43 -12.78 9.75
CA GLY A 195 -4.84 -13.92 8.92
C GLY A 195 -5.12 -15.21 9.71
N GLY A 196 -5.01 -15.16 11.04
CA GLY A 196 -5.09 -16.33 11.92
C GLY A 196 -3.81 -16.52 12.73
N SER A 197 -3.70 -17.67 13.42
CA SER A 197 -2.60 -17.93 14.35
C SER A 197 -1.23 -17.87 13.64
N GLY A 198 -0.46 -16.82 13.90
CA GLY A 198 0.88 -16.63 13.34
C GLY A 198 0.90 -16.18 11.88
N ILE A 199 -0.23 -15.71 11.33
CA ILE A 199 -0.31 -15.19 9.96
C ILE A 199 -0.73 -13.73 10.01
N TYR A 200 0.07 -12.85 9.41
CA TYR A 200 -0.20 -11.41 9.36
C TYR A 200 0.09 -10.90 7.96
N GLU A 201 -0.85 -10.16 7.38
CA GLU A 201 -0.59 -9.40 6.17
C GLU A 201 -0.22 -7.97 6.54
N LEU A 202 0.93 -7.51 6.05
CA LEU A 202 1.39 -6.14 6.21
C LEU A 202 1.24 -5.41 4.89
N ILE A 203 0.43 -4.36 4.89
CA ILE A 203 0.36 -3.41 3.78
C ILE A 203 1.20 -2.20 4.16
N ILE A 204 2.20 -1.93 3.33
CA ILE A 204 3.30 -1.02 3.65
C ILE A 204 3.43 -0.02 2.52
N ARG A 205 3.79 1.22 2.85
CA ARG A 205 4.20 2.20 1.85
C ARG A 205 5.41 1.67 1.08
N ARG A 206 5.34 1.71 -0.25
CA ARG A 206 6.33 1.09 -1.14
C ARG A 206 7.78 1.50 -0.84
N SER A 207 8.00 2.77 -0.50
CA SER A 207 9.32 3.31 -0.16
C SER A 207 9.93 2.75 1.13
N PHE A 208 9.11 2.20 2.03
CA PHE A 208 9.54 1.61 3.30
C PHE A 208 9.62 0.08 3.25
N ALA A 209 9.20 -0.55 2.15
CA ALA A 209 9.05 -1.99 2.08
C ALA A 209 10.39 -2.72 2.30
N GLU A 210 11.44 -2.34 1.57
CA GLU A 210 12.77 -2.93 1.71
C GLU A 210 13.33 -2.74 3.12
N TYR A 211 13.26 -1.51 3.64
CA TYR A 211 13.69 -1.18 4.99
C TYR A 211 13.00 -2.06 6.04
N LEU A 212 11.67 -2.15 6.00
CA LEU A 212 10.93 -2.93 6.98
C LEU A 212 11.29 -4.42 6.91
N MET A 213 11.48 -4.96 5.70
CA MET A 213 11.87 -6.36 5.54
C MET A 213 13.25 -6.62 6.14
N LEU A 214 14.24 -5.77 5.89
CA LEU A 214 15.57 -5.90 6.48
C LEU A 214 15.52 -5.82 8.02
N MET A 215 14.70 -4.94 8.58
CA MET A 215 14.51 -4.85 10.03
C MET A 215 13.85 -6.09 10.63
N LEU A 216 12.85 -6.67 9.94
CA LEU A 216 12.21 -7.92 10.36
C LEU A 216 13.19 -9.10 10.34
N LEU A 217 14.00 -9.20 9.27
CA LEU A 217 15.05 -10.22 9.18
C LEU A 217 16.08 -10.06 10.30
N ASP A 218 16.51 -8.84 10.58
CA ASP A 218 17.45 -8.56 11.67
C ASP A 218 16.85 -8.90 13.05
N ALA A 219 15.59 -8.54 13.27
CA ALA A 219 14.85 -8.87 14.49
C ALA A 219 14.66 -10.39 14.68
N TYR A 220 14.62 -11.16 13.58
CA TYR A 220 14.49 -12.61 13.62
C TYR A 220 15.78 -13.33 14.02
N LYS A 221 16.96 -12.85 13.61
CA LYS A 221 18.27 -13.48 13.91
C LYS A 221 18.46 -13.91 15.37
N PRO A 222 18.26 -13.05 16.39
CA PRO A 222 18.44 -13.48 17.79
C PRO A 222 17.38 -14.50 18.24
N ILE A 223 16.16 -14.48 17.70
CA ILE A 223 15.09 -15.44 18.01
C ILE A 223 15.42 -16.81 17.39
N GLN A 224 16.06 -16.82 16.23
CA GLN A 224 16.57 -18.04 15.62
C GLN A 224 17.70 -18.64 16.46
N GLN A 225 18.67 -17.82 16.90
CA GLN A 225 19.82 -18.26 17.70
C GLN A 225 19.44 -18.75 19.10
N ALA A 226 18.40 -18.17 19.72
CA ALA A 226 17.90 -18.64 21.02
C ALA A 226 17.43 -20.11 20.97
N ASN A 227 16.92 -20.58 19.82
CA ASN A 227 16.55 -21.99 19.63
C ASN A 227 17.75 -22.92 19.37
N LEU A 228 18.93 -22.40 19.03
CA LEU A 228 20.14 -23.20 18.77
C LEU A 228 20.99 -23.42 20.04
N ARG A 229 20.61 -22.81 21.17
CA ARG A 229 21.35 -22.85 22.44
C ARG A 229 20.79 -23.87 23.45
N TYR A 230 19.93 -24.78 23.01
CA TYR A 230 19.39 -25.88 23.80
C TYR A 230 19.47 -27.18 23.02
#